data_AF-A0A345DSU3-F1
#
_entry.id   AF-A0A345DSU3-F1
#
_cell.length_a   1.000
_cell.length_b   1.000
_cell.length_c   1.000
_cell.angle_alpha   90.00
_cell.angle_beta   90.00
_cell.angle_gamma   90.00
#
_symmetry.space_group_name_H-M   'P 1'
#
loop_
_entity.id
_entity.type
_entity.pdbx_description
1 polymer ?
#
loop_
_entity_poly.entity_id
_entity_poly.type
_entity_poly.pdbx_seq_one_letter_code
_entity_poly.pdbx_strand_id
1 'polypeptide(L)'
;MKIDENICLAPHCEEPILLVDIMTLFCAEHSKRFFAFWSRYEVDSELENMLEIDEEFQKEFFTDMVYDFCYEDIEEWKKINTPPIKNKQKRKKKKNKNKKRK
;
A
#
# COMPACT_ATOMS: atom_id res chain seq x y z
N MET A 1 7.63 -27.26 7.13
CA MET A 1 7.62 -26.13 6.18
C MET A 1 8.65 -25.14 6.70
N LYS A 2 9.77 -24.95 5.99
CA LYS A 2 10.66 -23.81 6.28
C LYS A 2 9.99 -22.61 5.64
N ILE A 3 9.50 -21.68 6.46
CA ILE A 3 9.09 -20.37 5.95
C ILE A 3 10.39 -19.72 5.52
N ASP A 4 10.54 -19.40 4.24
CA ASP A 4 11.69 -18.63 3.78
C ASP A 4 11.69 -17.32 4.58
N GLU A 5 12.65 -17.16 5.48
CA GLU A 5 12.73 -16.11 6.52
C GLU A 5 12.89 -14.69 5.94
N ASN A 6 12.79 -14.54 4.61
CA ASN A 6 13.31 -13.41 3.84
C ASN A 6 12.26 -12.87 2.84
N ILE A 7 10.97 -12.97 3.17
CA ILE A 7 9.87 -12.45 2.33
C ILE A 7 9.52 -11.04 2.79
N CYS A 8 9.51 -10.08 1.86
CA CYS A 8 9.03 -8.73 2.12
C CYS A 8 7.53 -8.73 2.44
N LEU A 9 7.13 -8.11 3.55
CA LEU A 9 5.71 -8.03 3.94
C LEU A 9 4.86 -7.08 3.09
N ALA A 10 5.48 -6.21 2.29
CA ALA A 10 4.76 -5.24 1.47
C ALA A 10 3.89 -5.96 0.40
N PRO A 11 2.60 -5.64 0.30
CA PRO A 11 1.70 -6.17 -0.72
C PRO A 11 2.23 -5.86 -2.13
N HIS A 12 2.04 -6.76 -3.09
CA HIS A 12 2.44 -6.55 -4.49
C HIS A 12 3.93 -6.29 -4.76
N CYS A 13 4.81 -6.64 -3.81
CA CYS A 13 6.26 -6.64 -4.05
C CYS A 13 6.62 -7.53 -5.25
N GLU A 14 7.07 -6.92 -6.35
CA GLU A 14 7.34 -7.60 -7.63
C GLU A 14 8.66 -8.38 -7.62
N GLU A 15 9.57 -8.03 -6.70
CA GLU A 15 10.87 -8.67 -6.55
C GLU A 15 11.06 -9.12 -5.09
N PRO A 16 10.99 -10.44 -4.78
CA PRO A 16 11.44 -10.95 -3.49
C PRO A 16 12.98 -10.93 -3.47
N ILE A 17 13.57 -9.75 -3.58
CA ILE A 17 15.02 -9.58 -3.39
C ILE A 17 15.27 -9.63 -1.90
N LEU A 18 15.71 -10.83 -1.50
CA LEU A 18 16.47 -11.18 -0.31
C LEU A 18 17.37 -10.04 0.16
N LEU A 19 16.92 -9.26 1.14
CA LEU A 19 17.80 -8.46 1.98
C LEU A 19 17.23 -8.43 3.39
N VAL A 20 17.54 -9.49 4.14
CA VAL A 20 17.36 -9.51 5.58
C VAL A 20 18.56 -8.83 6.19
N ASP A 21 18.42 -7.53 6.42
CA ASP A 21 18.88 -7.02 7.69
C ASP A 21 17.91 -7.59 8.74
N ILE A 22 18.43 -8.24 9.77
CA ILE A 22 17.65 -9.01 10.77
C ILE A 22 16.60 -8.12 11.48
N MET A 23 16.72 -6.80 11.30
CA MET A 23 15.86 -5.78 11.89
C MET A 23 14.74 -5.24 10.98
N THR A 24 14.66 -5.62 9.69
CA THR A 24 13.70 -4.99 8.75
C THR A 24 12.75 -5.99 8.09
N LEU A 25 11.44 -5.75 8.24
CA LEU A 25 10.34 -6.57 7.69
C LEU A 25 10.13 -6.40 6.17
N PHE A 26 10.95 -5.56 5.53
CA PHE A 26 10.76 -5.09 4.16
C PHE A 26 12.04 -5.30 3.33
N CYS A 27 11.89 -5.47 2.01
CA CYS A 27 13.05 -5.43 1.10
C CYS A 27 13.63 -4.01 1.06
N ALA A 28 14.85 -3.84 0.54
CA ALA A 28 15.55 -2.55 0.54
C ALA A 28 14.76 -1.40 -0.11
N GLU A 29 13.90 -1.67 -1.10
CA GLU A 29 13.04 -0.64 -1.68
C GLU A 29 11.92 -0.22 -0.72
N HIS A 30 11.15 -1.19 -0.21
CA HIS A 30 10.05 -0.91 0.71
C HIS A 30 10.56 -0.37 2.05
N SER A 31 11.75 -0.75 2.51
CA SER A 31 12.40 -0.13 3.69
C SER A 31 12.65 1.35 3.47
N LYS A 32 13.17 1.77 2.31
CA LYS A 32 13.37 3.20 2.00
C LYS A 32 12.05 3.98 1.99
N ARG A 33 11.00 3.38 1.40
CA ARG A 33 9.67 3.98 1.37
C ARG A 33 9.06 4.05 2.78
N PHE A 34 9.22 2.99 3.58
CA PHE A 34 8.77 2.94 4.96
C PHE A 34 9.46 4.00 5.83
N PHE A 35 10.78 4.19 5.71
CA PHE A 35 11.46 5.29 6.41
C PHE A 35 10.98 6.66 5.96
N ALA A 36 10.71 6.84 4.66
CA ALA A 36 10.14 8.09 4.16
C ALA A 36 8.71 8.31 4.69
N PHE A 37 7.88 7.27 4.76
CA PHE A 37 6.56 7.28 5.38
C PHE A 37 6.66 7.65 6.87
N TRP A 38 7.51 6.94 7.61
CA TRP A 38 7.78 7.16 9.03
C TRP A 38 8.23 8.59 9.31
N SER A 39 9.11 9.16 8.47
CA SER A 39 9.61 10.53 8.64
C SER A 39 8.53 11.62 8.56
N ARG A 40 7.34 11.29 8.06
CA ARG A 40 6.18 12.20 8.03
C ARG A 40 5.44 12.24 9.37
N TYR A 41 5.63 11.25 10.23
CA TYR A 41 5.02 11.23 11.56
C TYR A 41 5.85 12.09 12.50
N GLU A 42 5.21 13.10 13.08
CA GLU A 42 5.80 13.85 14.18
C GLU A 42 5.68 12.99 15.45
N VAL A 43 6.82 12.49 15.92
CA VAL A 43 6.91 11.84 17.23
C VAL A 43 7.21 12.94 18.24
N ASP A 44 6.24 13.22 19.12
CA ASP A 44 6.46 14.14 20.22
C ASP A 44 7.20 13.46 21.39
N SER A 45 7.65 14.27 22.35
CA SER A 45 8.42 13.77 23.49
C SER A 45 7.63 12.82 24.39
N GLU A 46 6.30 12.91 24.43
CA GLU A 46 5.49 12.01 25.25
C GLU A 46 5.42 10.62 24.60
N LEU A 47 5.16 10.60 23.30
CA LEU A 47 5.19 9.39 22.49
C LEU A 47 6.57 8.73 22.50
N GLU A 48 7.64 9.52 22.37
CA GLU A 48 9.02 9.03 22.45
C GLU A 48 9.30 8.34 23.79
N ASN A 49 8.91 8.96 24.91
CA ASN A 49 9.05 8.35 26.23
C ASN A 49 8.25 7.04 26.35
N MET A 50 7.01 6.99 25.84
CA MET A 50 6.20 5.76 25.86
C MET A 50 6.85 4.63 25.06
N LEU A 51 7.43 4.94 23.89
CA LEU A 51 8.14 3.98 23.06
C LEU A 51 9.43 3.45 23.70
N GLU A 52 10.02 4.17 24.66
CA GLU A 52 11.21 3.74 25.40
C GLU A 52 10.87 2.84 26.61
N ILE A 53 9.76 3.11 27.30
CA ILE A 53 9.47 2.47 28.60
C ILE A 53 8.45 1.33 28.52
N ASP A 54 7.59 1.31 27.50
CA ASP A 54 6.49 0.36 27.37
C ASP A 54 6.67 -0.52 26.12
N GLU A 55 7.09 -1.77 26.33
CA GLU A 55 7.35 -2.74 25.26
C GLU A 55 6.05 -3.19 24.55
N GLU A 56 4.92 -3.24 25.26
CA GLU A 56 3.63 -3.62 24.67
C GLU A 56 3.14 -2.51 23.75
N PHE A 57 3.15 -1.27 24.24
CA PHE A 57 2.85 -0.09 23.45
C PHE A 57 3.78 0.05 22.24
N GLN A 58 5.09 -0.17 22.43
CA GLN A 58 6.07 -0.13 21.35
C GLN A 58 5.70 -1.11 20.22
N LYS A 59 5.33 -2.35 20.57
CA LYS A 59 4.92 -3.36 19.58
C LYS A 59 3.64 -2.99 18.86
N GLU A 60 2.62 -2.52 19.59
CA GLU A 60 1.36 -2.07 18.99
C GLU A 60 1.61 -0.90 18.03
N PHE A 61 2.37 0.09 18.46
CA PHE A 61 2.73 1.26 17.65
C PHE A 61 3.46 0.88 16.36
N PHE A 62 4.49 0.03 16.44
CA PHE A 62 5.19 -0.44 15.24
C PHE A 62 4.29 -1.26 14.32
N THR A 63 3.38 -2.06 14.89
CA THR A 63 2.43 -2.86 14.13
C THR A 63 1.48 -1.97 13.34
N ASP A 64 0.91 -0.95 13.98
CA ASP A 64 0.02 0.02 13.35
C ASP A 64 0.73 0.78 12.22
N MET A 65 1.97 1.23 12.46
CA MET A 65 2.78 1.91 11.46
C MET A 65 3.05 1.05 10.22
N VAL A 66 3.30 -0.26 10.41
CA VAL A 66 3.47 -1.20 9.30
C VAL A 66 2.17 -1.39 8.53
N TYR A 67 1.03 -1.48 9.22
CA TYR A 67 -0.28 -1.60 8.58
C TYR A 67 -0.63 -0.38 7.75
N ASP A 68 -0.45 0.83 8.29
CA ASP A 68 -0.73 2.08 7.60
C ASP A 68 0.13 2.24 6.35
N PHE A 69 1.43 1.92 6.45
CA PHE A 69 2.33 1.92 5.31
C PHE A 69 1.85 0.96 4.21
N CYS A 70 1.50 -0.28 4.56
CA CYS A 70 1.02 -1.25 3.59
C CYS A 70 -0.29 -0.81 2.92
N TYR A 71 -1.16 -0.12 3.66
CA TYR A 71 -2.38 0.44 3.11
C TYR A 71 -2.10 1.55 2.09
N GLU A 72 -1.19 2.48 2.41
CA GLU A 72 -0.76 3.55 1.49
C GLU A 72 -0.14 2.97 0.21
N ASP A 73 0.76 2.00 0.36
CA ASP A 73 1.44 1.35 -0.77
C ASP A 73 0.44 0.61 -1.69
N ILE A 74 -0.56 -0.08 -1.13
CA ILE A 74 -1.67 -0.66 -1.91
C ILE A 74 -2.46 0.42 -2.66
N GLU A 75 -2.79 1.53 -2.01
CA GLU A 75 -3.56 2.61 -2.64
C GLU A 75 -2.77 3.28 -3.78
N GLU A 76 -1.47 3.47 -3.62
CA GLU A 76 -0.58 3.93 -4.71
C GLU A 76 -0.54 2.93 -5.86
N TRP A 77 -0.36 1.64 -5.55
CA TRP A 77 -0.38 0.58 -6.55
C TRP A 77 -1.70 0.57 -7.33
N LYS A 78 -2.84 0.71 -6.65
CA LYS A 78 -4.16 0.79 -7.29
C LYS A 78 -4.29 2.01 -8.20
N LYS A 79 -3.78 3.18 -7.81
CA LYS A 79 -3.83 4.40 -8.66
C LYS A 79 -3.08 4.20 -9.98
N ILE A 80 -1.97 3.47 -9.95
CA ILE A 80 -1.15 3.17 -11.14
C ILE A 80 -1.79 2.07 -11.99
N ASN A 81 -2.26 1.00 -11.35
CA ASN A 81 -2.64 -0.24 -12.03
C ASN A 81 -4.14 -0.40 -12.30
N THR A 82 -5.00 0.43 -11.72
CA THR A 82 -6.46 0.39 -11.99
C THR A 82 -6.77 1.22 -13.23
N PRO A 83 -7.23 0.62 -14.34
CA PRO A 83 -7.60 1.38 -15.52
C PRO A 83 -8.76 2.33 -15.18
N PRO A 84 -8.76 3.57 -15.71
CA PRO A 84 -9.90 4.46 -15.54
C PRO A 84 -11.15 3.75 -16.09
N ILE A 85 -12.21 3.70 -15.28
CA ILE A 85 -13.51 3.15 -15.70
C ILE A 85 -13.96 3.97 -16.89
N LYS A 86 -13.74 3.45 -18.11
CA LYS A 86 -14.33 4.01 -19.32
C LYS A 86 -15.84 3.91 -19.12
N ASN A 87 -16.45 5.01 -18.71
CA ASN A 87 -17.89 5.20 -18.79
C ASN A 87 -18.30 4.80 -20.19
N LYS A 88 -18.86 3.59 -20.33
CA LYS A 88 -19.49 3.12 -21.56
C LYS A 88 -20.65 4.09 -21.77
N GLN A 89 -20.39 5.18 -22.48
CA GLN A 89 -21.42 6.02 -23.05
C GLN A 89 -22.31 5.06 -23.84
N LYS A 90 -23.48 4.74 -23.27
CA LYS A 90 -24.53 4.02 -23.96
C LYS A 90 -24.84 4.84 -25.19
N ARG A 91 -24.23 4.51 -26.33
CA ARG A 91 -24.60 5.02 -27.65
C ARG A 91 -26.06 4.63 -27.83
N LYS A 92 -26.97 5.53 -27.46
CA LYS A 92 -28.39 5.43 -27.80
C LYS A 92 -28.41 5.34 -29.33
N LYS A 93 -28.63 4.13 -29.86
CA LYS A 93 -28.97 3.92 -31.26
C LYS A 93 -30.20 4.79 -31.53
N LYS A 94 -30.02 5.98 -32.15
CA LYS A 94 -31.11 6.70 -32.80
C LYS A 94 -31.67 5.74 -33.83
N LYS A 95 -32.82 5.13 -33.54
CA LYS A 95 -33.61 4.40 -34.54
C LYS A 95 -34.06 5.45 -35.56
N ASN A 96 -33.32 5.57 -36.66
CA ASN A 96 -33.85 6.14 -37.89
C ASN A 96 -34.99 5.22 -38.36
N LYS A 97 -36.22 5.52 -37.97
CA LYS A 97 -37.40 5.02 -38.69
C LYS A 97 -37.61 5.92 -39.91
N ASN A 98 -36.82 5.67 -40.95
CA ASN A 98 -37.26 5.96 -42.30
C ASN A 98 -38.16 4.80 -42.76
N LYS A 99 -39.48 5.01 -42.73
CA LYS A 99 -40.45 4.28 -43.55
C LYS A 99 -41.38 5.36 -44.12
N LYS A 100 -40.97 5.96 -45.25
CA LYS A 100 -41.46 5.68 -46.62
C LYS A 100 -42.99 5.83 -46.76
N ARG A 101 -43.39 6.98 -47.31
CA ARG A 101 -44.39 7.22 -48.37
C ARG A 101 -45.42 6.11 -48.63
N LYS A 102 -46.70 6.44 -48.46
CA LYS A 102 -47.69 6.51 -49.56
C LYS A 102 -48.86 7.39 -49.14
#